data_AF-A0A838IHN2-F1
#
_entry.id   AF-A0A838IHN2-F1
#
_cell.length_a   1.000
_cell.length_b   1.000
_cell.length_c   1.000
_cell.angle_alpha   90.00
_cell.angle_beta   90.00
_cell.angle_gamma   90.00
#
_symmetry.space_group_name_H-M   'P 1'
#
loop_
_entity.id
_entity.type
_entity.pdbx_description
1 polymer ?
#
loop_
_entity_poly.entity_id
_entity_poly.type
_entity_poly.pdbx_seq_one_letter_code
_entity_poly.pdbx_strand_id
1 'polypeptide(L)'
;MNYDSPKQLPQQQQQPDEDNFAIDLVKVLLFGTLGCFGVYTAFIIAGTIFDQFLDGDLKLIAAAVLAIAIPVLTALGENSQKESGKTARGPLERTARVFIGVSIFSFMTAILLSLTMPGNICGQLRTNPNWFLKKDDRLYGPPTAFEDLNRRYSIVLSDLIEQATRPLGLYEDRTYRAELVPTQPDGACVAWDVEMASGRLLDRAIGA
;
A
#
# COMPACT_ATOMS: atom_id res chain seq x y z
N MET A 1 46.72 -13.04 57.39
CA MET A 1 45.40 -13.63 57.11
C MET A 1 44.44 -12.50 56.80
N ASN A 2 44.10 -12.32 55.52
CA ASN A 2 43.06 -11.38 55.10
C ASN A 2 42.15 -12.19 54.19
N TYR A 3 40.90 -12.40 54.62
CA TYR A 3 39.90 -13.11 53.83
C TYR A 3 39.36 -12.15 52.78
N ASP A 4 39.85 -12.27 51.53
CA ASP A 4 39.13 -11.70 50.40
C ASP A 4 37.85 -12.50 50.20
N SER A 5 36.73 -11.91 50.63
CA SER A 5 35.40 -12.42 50.33
C SER A 5 35.20 -12.38 48.81
N PRO A 6 34.73 -13.46 48.16
CA PRO A 6 34.34 -13.36 46.76
C PRO A 6 33.19 -12.36 46.66
N LYS A 7 33.40 -11.27 45.91
CA LYS A 7 32.32 -10.38 45.47
C LYS A 7 31.30 -11.26 44.76
N GLN A 8 30.19 -11.55 45.44
CA GLN A 8 29.02 -12.14 44.80
C GLN A 8 28.58 -11.15 43.72
N LEU A 9 28.70 -11.58 42.46
CA LEU A 9 27.93 -11.01 41.37
C LEU A 9 26.47 -11.01 41.83
N PRO A 10 25.72 -9.90 41.72
CA PRO A 10 24.29 -10.04 41.58
C PRO A 10 24.08 -10.71 40.22
N GLN A 11 24.05 -12.05 40.22
CA GLN A 11 23.22 -12.76 39.26
C GLN A 11 21.80 -12.31 39.56
N GLN A 12 21.38 -11.21 38.93
CA GLN A 12 19.98 -11.09 38.54
C GLN A 12 19.75 -12.26 37.58
N GLN A 13 19.40 -13.43 38.12
CA GLN A 13 18.50 -14.32 37.44
C GLN A 13 17.23 -13.50 37.22
N GLN A 14 17.20 -12.77 36.10
CA GLN A 14 15.95 -12.36 35.49
C GLN A 14 15.17 -13.65 35.30
N GLN A 15 14.25 -13.92 36.22
CA GLN A 15 13.10 -14.75 35.89
C GLN A 15 12.56 -14.19 34.56
N PRO A 16 12.40 -15.03 33.53
CA PRO A 16 11.70 -14.58 32.35
C PRO A 16 10.30 -14.19 32.84
N ASP A 17 10.01 -12.88 32.87
CA ASP A 17 8.66 -12.38 33.13
C ASP A 17 7.76 -12.97 32.05
N GLU A 18 7.09 -14.08 32.37
CA GLU A 18 6.20 -14.79 31.45
C GLU A 18 5.12 -13.85 30.91
N ASP A 19 4.69 -12.89 31.74
CA ASP A 19 3.78 -11.80 31.38
C ASP A 19 4.36 -10.89 30.29
N ASN A 20 5.64 -10.52 30.38
CA ASN A 20 6.31 -9.69 29.37
C ASN A 20 6.47 -10.46 28.05
N PHE A 21 6.73 -11.77 28.11
CA PHE A 21 6.79 -12.62 26.93
C PHE A 21 5.42 -12.73 26.24
N ALA A 22 4.35 -12.99 27.00
CA ALA A 22 2.99 -13.10 26.45
C ALA A 22 2.55 -11.79 25.78
N ILE A 23 2.80 -10.65 26.42
CA ILE A 23 2.48 -9.33 25.88
C ILE A 23 3.26 -9.07 24.58
N ASP A 24 4.55 -9.39 24.54
CA ASP A 24 5.36 -9.19 23.33
C ASP A 24 4.96 -10.13 22.20
N LEU A 25 4.53 -11.36 22.51
CA LEU A 25 3.98 -12.28 21.51
C LEU A 25 2.68 -11.73 20.92
N VAL A 26 1.78 -11.22 21.75
CA VAL A 26 0.53 -10.57 21.29
C VAL A 26 0.84 -9.37 20.41
N LYS A 27 1.83 -8.54 20.76
CA LYS A 27 2.27 -7.42 19.91
C LYS A 27 2.80 -7.92 18.57
N VAL A 28 3.66 -8.93 18.55
CA VAL A 28 4.22 -9.50 17.31
C VAL A 28 3.11 -10.04 16.43
N LEU A 29 2.13 -10.75 16.98
CA LEU A 29 1.00 -11.26 16.22
C LEU A 29 0.13 -10.12 15.67
N LEU A 30 -0.27 -9.18 16.52
CA LEU A 30 -1.12 -8.06 16.14
C LEU A 30 -0.46 -7.19 15.06
N PHE A 31 0.73 -6.67 15.35
CA PHE A 31 1.46 -5.80 14.42
C PHE A 31 2.06 -6.57 13.24
N GLY A 32 2.27 -7.87 13.37
CA GLY A 32 2.65 -8.73 12.25
C GLY A 32 1.52 -8.82 11.23
N THR A 33 0.32 -9.16 11.68
CA THR A 33 -0.88 -9.19 10.82
C THR A 33 -1.18 -7.81 10.25
N LEU A 34 -1.13 -6.76 11.07
CA LEU A 34 -1.38 -5.39 10.64
C LEU A 34 -0.33 -4.91 9.63
N GLY A 35 0.95 -5.29 9.83
CA GLY A 35 2.05 -4.99 8.92
C GLY A 35 1.90 -5.69 7.57
N CYS A 36 1.54 -6.98 7.56
CA CYS A 36 1.23 -7.69 6.31
C CYS A 36 0.09 -7.01 5.54
N PHE A 37 -0.97 -6.63 6.25
CA PHE A 37 -2.10 -5.93 5.64
C PHE A 37 -1.71 -4.54 5.11
N GLY A 38 -0.94 -3.77 5.88
CA GLY A 38 -0.44 -2.46 5.46
C GLY A 38 0.47 -2.54 4.25
N VAL A 39 1.42 -3.50 4.21
CA VAL A 39 2.29 -3.74 3.06
C VAL A 39 1.49 -4.12 1.81
N TYR A 40 0.48 -5.00 1.97
CA TYR A 40 -0.41 -5.37 0.88
C TYR A 40 -1.21 -4.17 0.34
N THR A 41 -1.69 -3.30 1.24
CA THR A 41 -2.40 -2.07 0.88
C THR A 41 -1.50 -1.11 0.12
N ALA A 42 -0.27 -0.90 0.62
CA ALA A 42 0.73 -0.07 -0.05
C ALA A 42 1.10 -0.63 -1.43
N PHE A 43 1.22 -1.95 -1.56
CA PHE A 43 1.45 -2.62 -2.84
C PHE A 43 0.32 -2.36 -3.86
N ILE A 44 -0.93 -2.55 -3.45
CA ILE A 44 -2.10 -2.31 -4.31
C ILE A 44 -2.12 -0.87 -4.79
N ILE A 45 -1.96 0.09 -3.89
CA ILE A 45 -2.01 1.52 -4.21
C ILE A 45 -0.82 1.91 -5.10
N ALA A 46 0.40 1.50 -4.75
CA ALA A 46 1.59 1.81 -5.54
C ALA A 46 1.45 1.27 -6.98
N GLY A 47 0.94 0.06 -7.15
CA GLY A 47 0.66 -0.50 -8.46
C GLY A 47 -0.29 0.38 -9.29
N THR A 48 -1.35 0.92 -8.70
CA THR A 48 -2.27 1.81 -9.43
C THR A 48 -1.64 3.14 -9.86
N ILE A 49 -0.66 3.65 -9.11
CA ILE A 49 0.10 4.84 -9.47
C ILE A 49 1.05 4.52 -10.64
N PHE A 50 1.73 3.38 -10.57
CA PHE A 50 2.66 2.97 -11.63
C PHE A 50 2.00 2.65 -12.95
N ASP A 51 0.68 2.43 -12.99
CA ASP A 51 -0.07 2.24 -14.24
C ASP A 51 0.08 3.41 -15.24
N GLN A 52 0.42 4.61 -14.75
CA GLN A 52 0.67 5.77 -15.61
C GLN A 52 2.07 5.79 -16.25
N PHE A 53 3.00 4.96 -15.74
CA PHE A 53 4.42 5.06 -16.06
C PHE A 53 5.02 3.74 -16.57
N LEU A 54 4.44 2.61 -16.18
CA LEU A 54 4.99 1.27 -16.39
C LEU A 54 3.88 0.31 -16.80
N ASP A 55 4.17 -0.51 -17.82
CA ASP A 55 3.25 -1.51 -18.34
C ASP A 55 3.65 -2.94 -17.90
N GLY A 56 2.67 -3.83 -17.81
CA GLY A 56 2.85 -5.28 -17.69
C GLY A 56 3.69 -5.72 -16.48
N ASP A 57 4.63 -6.63 -16.69
CA ASP A 57 5.45 -7.23 -15.64
C ASP A 57 6.35 -6.20 -14.91
N LEU A 58 6.75 -5.11 -15.58
CA LEU A 58 7.58 -4.07 -14.96
C LEU A 58 6.83 -3.32 -13.85
N LYS A 59 5.54 -3.07 -14.05
CA LYS A 59 4.65 -2.49 -13.03
C LYS A 59 4.59 -3.37 -11.79
N LEU A 60 4.43 -4.68 -11.98
CA LEU A 60 4.38 -5.66 -10.90
C LEU A 60 5.68 -5.64 -10.09
N ILE A 61 6.83 -5.67 -10.78
CA ILE A 61 8.15 -5.64 -10.14
C ILE A 61 8.34 -4.33 -9.37
N ALA A 62 8.02 -3.18 -9.97
CA ALA A 62 8.17 -1.89 -9.31
C ALA A 62 7.31 -1.77 -8.04
N ALA A 63 6.04 -2.19 -8.12
CA ALA A 63 5.14 -2.21 -6.97
C ALA A 63 5.65 -3.16 -5.87
N ALA A 64 6.14 -4.34 -6.24
CA ALA A 64 6.69 -5.31 -5.30
C ALA A 64 7.95 -4.80 -4.61
N VAL A 65 8.87 -4.18 -5.37
CA VAL A 65 10.10 -3.58 -4.82
C VAL A 65 9.75 -2.48 -3.81
N LEU A 66 8.81 -1.59 -4.14
CA LEU A 66 8.39 -0.53 -3.23
C LEU A 66 7.73 -1.09 -1.96
N ALA A 67 6.87 -2.10 -2.10
CA ALA A 67 6.21 -2.73 -0.97
C ALA A 67 7.21 -3.47 -0.04
N ILE A 68 8.21 -4.15 -0.62
CA ILE A 68 9.24 -4.91 0.12
C ILE A 68 10.30 -3.98 0.72
N ALA A 69 10.54 -2.80 0.13
CA ALA A 69 11.47 -1.83 0.69
C ALA A 69 11.07 -1.41 2.12
N ILE A 70 9.77 -1.33 2.42
CA ILE A 70 9.28 -0.97 3.76
C ILE A 70 9.76 -1.95 4.85
N PRO A 71 9.48 -3.27 4.78
CA PRO A 71 9.98 -4.23 5.76
C PRO A 71 11.50 -4.33 5.79
N VAL A 72 12.17 -4.27 4.63
CA VAL A 72 13.64 -4.33 4.57
C VAL A 72 14.28 -3.14 5.27
N LEU A 73 13.86 -1.91 4.96
CA LEU A 73 14.40 -0.70 5.57
C LEU A 73 14.12 -0.64 7.07
N THR A 74 12.93 -1.08 7.49
CA THR A 74 12.57 -1.13 8.91
C THR A 74 13.44 -2.13 9.67
N ALA A 75 13.68 -3.31 9.11
CA ALA A 75 14.53 -4.33 9.71
C ALA A 75 16.01 -3.89 9.77
N LEU A 76 16.52 -3.25 8.71
CA LEU A 76 17.88 -2.70 8.68
C LEU A 76 18.05 -1.58 9.71
N GLY A 77 17.06 -0.70 9.85
CA GLY A 77 17.06 0.39 10.83
C GLY A 77 17.19 -0.11 12.28
N GLU A 78 16.51 -1.21 12.63
CA GLU A 78 16.64 -1.80 13.97
C GLU A 78 17.98 -2.52 14.19
N ASN A 79 18.56 -3.10 13.13
CA ASN A 79 19.90 -3.69 13.23
C ASN A 79 20.99 -2.64 13.46
N SER A 80 20.85 -1.43 12.88
CA SER A 80 21.78 -0.32 13.12
C SER A 80 21.78 0.15 14.59
N GLN A 81 20.65 0.07 15.30
CA GLN A 81 20.59 0.44 16.72
C GLN A 81 21.37 -0.51 17.65
N LYS A 82 21.69 -1.74 17.19
CA LYS A 82 22.48 -2.70 17.96
C LYS A 82 23.93 -2.26 18.15
N GLU A 83 24.47 -1.46 17.23
CA GLU A 83 25.84 -0.96 17.29
C GLU A 83 26.00 0.21 18.29
N SER A 84 24.88 0.80 18.74
CA SER A 84 24.87 1.99 19.61
C SER A 84 24.84 1.68 21.12
N GLY A 85 25.22 0.47 21.53
CA GLY A 85 25.49 0.13 22.94
C GLY A 85 24.28 0.04 23.88
N LYS A 86 23.04 0.03 23.36
CA LYS A 86 21.85 -0.23 24.19
C LYS A 86 21.72 -1.73 24.46
N THR A 87 21.58 -2.07 25.75
CA THR A 87 21.36 -3.39 26.37
C THR A 87 20.77 -4.44 25.43
N ALA A 88 21.32 -5.66 25.46
CA ALA A 88 20.88 -6.81 24.65
C ALA A 88 19.38 -7.12 24.89
N ARG A 89 18.51 -6.44 24.14
CA ARG A 89 17.07 -6.70 24.09
C ARG A 89 16.81 -8.11 23.59
N GLY A 90 15.79 -8.76 24.16
CA GLY A 90 15.35 -10.09 23.75
C GLY A 90 14.98 -10.13 22.25
N PRO A 91 15.11 -11.29 21.60
CA PRO A 91 14.80 -11.44 20.17
C PRO A 91 13.34 -11.09 19.85
N LEU A 92 12.41 -11.38 20.75
CA LEU A 92 10.98 -11.13 20.56
C LEU A 92 10.65 -9.62 20.58
N GLU A 93 11.20 -8.86 21.53
CA GLU A 93 11.03 -7.41 21.63
C GLU A 93 11.54 -6.69 20.37
N ARG A 94 12.65 -7.17 19.81
CA ARG A 94 13.23 -6.64 18.56
C ARG A 94 12.29 -6.88 17.39
N THR A 95 11.79 -8.10 17.24
CA THR A 95 10.83 -8.46 16.20
C THR A 95 9.54 -7.64 16.33
N ALA A 96 9.03 -7.45 17.54
CA ALA A 96 7.86 -6.61 17.79
C ALA A 96 8.06 -5.18 17.29
N ARG A 97 9.22 -4.57 17.57
CA ARG A 97 9.53 -3.22 17.08
C ARG A 97 9.59 -3.14 15.55
N VAL A 98 10.19 -4.14 14.91
CA VAL A 98 10.23 -4.21 13.44
C VAL A 98 8.80 -4.25 12.90
N PHE A 99 7.94 -5.14 13.39
CA PHE A 99 6.55 -5.22 12.93
C PHE A 99 5.73 -3.95 13.21
N ILE A 100 5.95 -3.29 14.35
CA ILE A 100 5.35 -1.98 14.64
C ILE A 100 5.80 -0.96 13.59
N GLY A 101 7.10 -0.88 13.31
CA GLY A 101 7.65 0.02 12.29
C GLY A 101 7.07 -0.28 10.90
N VAL A 102 7.03 -1.55 10.49
CA VAL A 102 6.49 -1.98 9.20
C VAL A 102 5.02 -1.59 9.07
N SER A 103 4.24 -1.81 10.13
CA SER A 103 2.84 -1.38 10.17
C SER A 103 2.73 0.12 9.94
N ILE A 104 3.41 0.93 10.74
CA ILE A 104 3.32 2.40 10.66
C ILE A 104 3.77 2.90 9.28
N PHE A 105 4.95 2.49 8.82
CA PHE A 105 5.50 2.96 7.54
C PHE A 105 4.65 2.52 6.35
N SER A 106 4.09 1.32 6.38
CA SER A 106 3.25 0.84 5.28
C SER A 106 1.92 1.59 5.16
N PHE A 107 1.21 1.82 6.27
CA PHE A 107 0.00 2.66 6.25
C PHE A 107 0.31 4.12 5.91
N MET A 108 1.40 4.69 6.45
CA MET A 108 1.79 6.06 6.10
C MET A 108 2.10 6.19 4.60
N THR A 109 2.81 5.21 4.03
CA THR A 109 3.08 5.19 2.59
C THR A 109 1.78 5.09 1.80
N ALA A 110 0.89 4.16 2.16
CA ALA A 110 -0.42 4.02 1.53
C ALA A 110 -1.25 5.32 1.58
N ILE A 111 -1.27 6.01 2.73
CA ILE A 111 -1.98 7.28 2.90
C ILE A 111 -1.35 8.36 2.02
N LEU A 112 -0.02 8.53 2.08
CA LEU A 112 0.67 9.55 1.26
C LEU A 112 0.43 9.33 -0.23
N LEU A 113 0.54 8.09 -0.70
CA LEU A 113 0.25 7.73 -2.09
C LEU A 113 -1.23 7.99 -2.44
N SER A 114 -2.16 7.70 -1.52
CA SER A 114 -3.58 7.98 -1.72
C SER A 114 -3.87 9.48 -1.85
N LEU A 115 -3.17 10.32 -1.08
CA LEU A 115 -3.34 11.76 -1.11
C LEU A 115 -2.74 12.42 -2.36
N THR A 116 -1.70 11.83 -2.97
CA THR A 116 -1.03 12.44 -4.13
C THR A 116 -1.84 12.30 -5.41
N MET A 117 -2.50 11.16 -5.62
CA MET A 117 -3.26 10.89 -6.86
C MET A 117 -4.57 10.14 -6.61
N PRO A 118 -5.49 10.68 -5.78
CA PRO A 118 -6.69 9.94 -5.34
C PRO A 118 -7.62 9.59 -6.50
N GLY A 119 -7.81 10.50 -7.47
CA GLY A 119 -8.64 10.26 -8.65
C GLY A 119 -8.15 9.11 -9.52
N ASN A 120 -6.82 8.99 -9.72
CA ASN A 120 -6.24 7.89 -10.49
C ASN A 120 -6.38 6.56 -9.74
N ILE A 121 -6.06 6.57 -8.44
CA ILE A 121 -6.10 5.36 -7.61
C ILE A 121 -7.52 4.81 -7.53
N CYS A 122 -8.53 5.63 -7.21
CA CYS A 122 -9.91 5.16 -7.13
C CYS A 122 -10.42 4.68 -8.49
N GLY A 123 -10.11 5.41 -9.58
CA GLY A 123 -10.50 5.00 -10.93
C GLY A 123 -9.92 3.63 -11.31
N GLN A 124 -8.64 3.42 -11.02
CA GLN A 124 -7.94 2.17 -11.35
C GLN A 124 -8.36 1.00 -10.46
N LEU A 125 -8.55 1.22 -9.16
CA LEU A 125 -9.02 0.18 -8.25
C LEU A 125 -10.42 -0.32 -8.60
N ARG A 126 -11.28 0.55 -9.14
CA ARG A 126 -12.63 0.16 -9.60
C ARG A 126 -12.61 -0.53 -10.97
N THR A 127 -11.77 -0.04 -11.88
CA THR A 127 -11.73 -0.54 -13.27
C THR A 127 -10.93 -1.85 -13.38
N ASN A 128 -9.79 -1.93 -12.69
CA ASN A 128 -8.91 -3.10 -12.68
C ASN A 128 -8.48 -3.47 -11.25
N PRO A 129 -9.43 -3.96 -10.42
CA PRO A 129 -9.15 -4.29 -9.01
C PRO A 129 -8.13 -5.42 -8.83
N ASN A 130 -7.97 -6.29 -9.84
CA ASN A 130 -7.09 -7.46 -9.87
C ASN A 130 -5.90 -7.24 -10.82
N TRP A 131 -5.39 -6.01 -10.90
CA TRP A 131 -4.39 -5.60 -11.87
C TRP A 131 -3.10 -6.44 -11.89
N PHE A 132 -2.78 -7.14 -10.79
CA PHE A 132 -1.60 -8.00 -10.68
C PHE A 132 -1.89 -9.50 -10.78
N LEU A 133 -3.17 -9.91 -10.76
CA LEU A 133 -3.57 -11.32 -10.76
C LEU A 133 -3.93 -11.83 -12.15
N LYS A 134 -4.31 -10.94 -13.08
CA LYS A 134 -4.63 -11.33 -14.45
C LYS A 134 -3.34 -11.56 -15.26
N LYS A 135 -2.94 -12.81 -15.41
CA LYS A 135 -2.09 -13.26 -16.52
C LYS A 135 -2.97 -13.92 -17.57
N ASP A 136 -3.12 -13.23 -18.69
CA ASP A 136 -3.79 -13.66 -19.91
C ASP A 136 -5.29 -13.96 -19.79
N ASP A 137 -6.10 -13.17 -20.49
CA ASP A 137 -7.56 -13.37 -20.74
C ASP A 137 -7.89 -14.70 -21.48
N ARG A 138 -6.97 -15.67 -21.54
CA ARG A 138 -7.10 -16.94 -22.27
C ARG A 138 -7.39 -18.14 -21.36
N LEU A 139 -7.23 -18.03 -20.05
CA LEU A 139 -7.70 -19.04 -19.10
C LEU A 139 -8.99 -18.54 -18.44
N TYR A 140 -10.11 -18.69 -19.12
CA TYR A 140 -11.46 -18.50 -18.56
C TYR A 140 -11.78 -19.64 -17.56
N GLY A 141 -11.11 -19.61 -16.41
CA GLY A 141 -11.54 -20.32 -15.21
C GLY A 141 -12.52 -19.45 -14.41
N PRO A 142 -13.36 -20.04 -13.54
CA PRO A 142 -14.08 -19.26 -12.54
C PRO A 142 -13.07 -18.49 -11.67
N PRO A 143 -13.40 -17.26 -11.23
CA PRO A 143 -12.50 -16.47 -10.41
C PRO A 143 -12.09 -17.24 -9.16
N THR A 144 -10.81 -17.18 -8.82
CA THR A 144 -10.33 -17.81 -7.59
C THR A 144 -10.88 -17.08 -6.36
N ALA A 145 -11.01 -17.77 -5.23
CA ALA A 145 -11.47 -17.14 -3.99
C ALA A 145 -10.60 -15.94 -3.57
N PHE A 146 -9.32 -15.98 -3.93
CA PHE A 146 -8.39 -14.87 -3.70
C PHE A 146 -8.64 -13.68 -4.64
N GLU A 147 -8.92 -13.92 -5.93
CA GLU A 147 -9.31 -12.86 -6.86
C GLU A 147 -10.58 -12.14 -6.44
N ASP A 148 -11.57 -12.88 -5.92
CA ASP A 148 -12.80 -12.28 -5.40
C ASP A 148 -12.56 -11.48 -4.13
N LEU A 149 -11.72 -11.98 -3.22
CA LEU A 149 -11.34 -11.26 -2.01
C LEU A 149 -10.59 -9.97 -2.36
N ASN A 150 -9.59 -10.05 -3.24
CA ASN A 150 -8.84 -8.89 -3.67
C ASN A 150 -9.75 -7.89 -4.39
N ARG A 151 -10.68 -8.36 -5.22
CA ARG A 151 -11.64 -7.49 -5.88
C ARG A 151 -12.50 -6.69 -4.90
N ARG A 152 -13.08 -7.36 -3.90
CA ARG A 152 -13.86 -6.70 -2.85
C ARG A 152 -13.00 -5.73 -2.05
N TYR A 153 -11.79 -6.14 -1.71
CA TYR A 153 -10.84 -5.31 -0.98
C TYR A 153 -10.49 -4.03 -1.73
N SER A 154 -10.11 -4.13 -3.01
CA SER A 154 -9.77 -2.98 -3.87
C SER A 154 -10.94 -2.00 -4.01
N ILE A 155 -12.18 -2.49 -4.14
CA ILE A 155 -13.36 -1.62 -4.22
C ILE A 155 -13.57 -0.88 -2.89
N VAL A 156 -13.56 -1.59 -1.76
CA VAL A 156 -13.71 -0.97 -0.43
C VAL A 156 -12.60 0.05 -0.18
N LEU A 157 -11.37 -0.26 -0.59
CA LEU A 157 -10.24 0.65 -0.47
C LEU A 157 -10.45 1.92 -1.33
N SER A 158 -10.98 1.79 -2.55
CA SER A 158 -11.30 2.94 -3.40
C SER A 158 -12.35 3.85 -2.76
N ASP A 159 -13.38 3.27 -2.15
CA ASP A 159 -14.44 4.03 -1.48
C ASP A 159 -13.91 4.75 -0.24
N LEU A 160 -13.02 4.10 0.51
CA LEU A 160 -12.38 4.69 1.68
C LEU A 160 -11.45 5.84 1.31
N ILE A 161 -10.65 5.69 0.25
CA ILE A 161 -9.78 6.76 -0.25
C ILE A 161 -10.62 7.94 -0.72
N GLU A 162 -11.67 7.69 -1.50
CA GLU A 162 -12.58 8.73 -1.97
C GLU A 162 -13.24 9.48 -0.81
N GLN A 163 -13.82 8.76 0.15
CA GLN A 163 -14.47 9.38 1.32
C GLN A 163 -13.49 10.20 2.16
N ALA A 164 -12.24 9.77 2.27
CA ALA A 164 -11.21 10.49 3.02
C ALA A 164 -10.67 11.72 2.28
N THR A 165 -10.59 11.68 0.94
CA THR A 165 -9.96 12.72 0.12
C THR A 165 -10.94 13.76 -0.40
N ARG A 166 -12.22 13.41 -0.56
CA ARG A 166 -13.31 14.32 -0.92
C ARG A 166 -13.43 15.55 0.01
N PRO A 167 -13.47 15.43 1.35
CA PRO A 167 -13.54 16.60 2.23
C PRO A 167 -12.29 17.48 2.20
N LEU A 168 -11.14 16.93 1.76
CA LEU A 168 -9.90 17.68 1.57
C LEU A 168 -9.86 18.43 0.24
N GLY A 169 -10.88 18.28 -0.62
CA GLY A 169 -10.91 18.86 -1.97
C GLY A 169 -9.90 18.23 -2.93
N LEU A 170 -9.31 17.09 -2.57
CA LEU A 170 -8.29 16.40 -3.39
C LEU A 170 -8.90 15.43 -4.40
N TYR A 171 -10.17 15.09 -4.26
CA TYR A 171 -10.89 14.19 -5.16
C TYR A 171 -11.97 14.96 -5.94
N GLU A 172 -11.76 15.12 -7.24
CA GLU A 172 -12.80 15.56 -8.16
C GLU A 172 -13.59 14.36 -8.67
N ASP A 173 -14.90 14.42 -8.47
CA ASP A 173 -15.85 13.42 -8.93
C ASP A 173 -15.85 13.42 -10.47
N ARG A 174 -15.10 12.51 -11.10
CA ARG A 174 -15.06 12.39 -12.59
C ARG A 174 -16.44 12.10 -13.18
N THR A 175 -17.39 11.66 -12.36
CA THR A 175 -18.79 11.44 -12.72
C THR A 175 -19.57 12.75 -12.99
N TYR A 176 -19.06 13.91 -12.56
CA TYR A 176 -19.71 15.22 -12.80
C TYR A 176 -19.17 16.00 -14.00
N ARG A 177 -18.21 15.45 -14.76
CA ARG A 177 -17.70 16.07 -15.99
C ARG A 177 -18.33 15.51 -17.28
N ALA A 178 -19.39 14.72 -17.15
CA ALA A 178 -20.20 14.25 -18.26
C ALA A 178 -21.44 15.12 -18.54
N GLU A 179 -21.75 16.10 -17.67
CA GLU A 179 -23.02 16.85 -17.77
C GLU A 179 -22.83 18.36 -17.57
N LEU A 180 -21.98 18.98 -18.40
CA LEU A 180 -22.10 20.39 -18.77
C LEU A 180 -21.70 20.54 -20.25
N VAL A 181 -22.29 19.71 -21.12
CA VAL A 181 -22.49 20.11 -22.50
C VAL A 181 -23.83 20.86 -22.49
N PRO A 182 -23.91 22.15 -22.89
CA PRO A 182 -25.20 22.79 -23.03
C PRO A 182 -26.00 21.96 -24.03
N THR A 183 -27.13 21.42 -23.58
CA THR A 183 -28.11 20.77 -24.43
C THR A 183 -28.55 21.80 -25.47
N GLN A 184 -28.01 21.67 -26.68
CA GLN A 184 -28.57 22.30 -27.87
C GLN A 184 -29.99 21.75 -28.03
N PRO A 185 -31.01 22.57 -28.36
CA PRO A 185 -32.41 22.25 -28.07
C PRO A 185 -33.05 21.18 -28.98
N ASP A 186 -32.24 20.41 -29.72
CA ASP A 186 -32.72 19.59 -30.83
C ASP A 186 -32.22 18.14 -30.69
N GLY A 187 -32.68 17.46 -29.63
CA GLY A 187 -33.05 16.03 -29.63
C GLY A 187 -32.14 14.95 -30.23
N ALA A 188 -30.84 15.17 -30.42
CA ALA A 188 -29.93 14.17 -30.96
C ALA A 188 -28.90 13.72 -29.91
N CYS A 189 -29.07 12.49 -29.38
CA CYS A 189 -28.04 11.82 -28.60
C CYS A 189 -26.86 11.49 -29.52
N VAL A 190 -25.76 12.23 -29.40
CA VAL A 190 -24.49 11.86 -30.04
C VAL A 190 -23.72 10.97 -29.07
N ALA A 191 -23.77 9.66 -29.29
CA ALA A 191 -22.80 8.74 -28.73
C ALA A 191 -21.43 9.09 -29.33
N TRP A 192 -20.51 9.59 -28.52
CA TRP A 192 -19.13 9.77 -28.96
C TRP A 192 -18.31 8.57 -28.53
N ASP A 193 -17.95 7.75 -29.52
CA ASP A 193 -16.84 6.82 -29.45
C ASP A 193 -15.57 7.59 -29.03
N VAL A 194 -15.00 7.21 -27.90
CA VAL A 194 -13.71 7.72 -27.41
C VAL A 194 -12.60 6.95 -28.10
N GLU A 195 -12.44 7.16 -29.40
CA GLU A 195 -11.26 6.77 -30.17
C GLU A 195 -11.24 7.60 -31.47
N MET A 196 -10.08 8.14 -31.85
CA MET A 196 -9.80 8.91 -33.10
C MET A 196 -9.80 10.45 -33.08
N ALA A 197 -9.58 11.13 -31.95
CA ALA A 197 -9.43 12.60 -31.95
C ALA A 197 -8.03 13.16 -31.60
N SER A 198 -6.97 12.35 -31.54
CA SER A 198 -5.60 12.86 -31.35
C SER A 198 -4.75 12.96 -32.62
N GLY A 199 -5.16 12.34 -33.73
CA GLY A 199 -4.37 12.31 -34.97
C GLY A 199 -4.84 13.23 -36.10
N ARG A 200 -6.08 13.74 -36.09
CA ARG A 200 -6.68 14.45 -37.24
C ARG A 200 -6.82 15.97 -37.08
N LEU A 201 -6.43 16.53 -35.94
CA LEU A 201 -6.48 17.98 -35.70
C LEU A 201 -5.16 18.71 -36.03
N LEU A 202 -4.05 17.99 -36.18
CA LEU A 202 -2.76 18.58 -36.56
C LEU A 202 -2.64 18.85 -38.08
N ASP A 203 -3.28 18.02 -38.93
CA ASP A 203 -3.23 18.20 -40.39
C ASP A 203 -4.12 19.34 -40.92
N ARG A 204 -5.03 19.88 -40.10
CA ARG A 204 -5.90 21.02 -40.48
C ARG A 204 -5.38 22.39 -40.02
N ALA A 205 -4.31 22.44 -39.24
CA ALA A 205 -3.74 23.70 -38.74
C ALA A 205 -2.54 24.23 -39.56
N ILE A 206 -2.06 23.48 -40.56
CA ILE A 206 -0.90 23.85 -41.40
C ILE A 206 -1.33 24.09 -42.87
N GLY A 207 -2.64 24.20 -43.14
CA GLY A 207 -3.19 24.28 -44.50
C GLY A 207 -4.25 25.35 -44.71
N ALA A 208 -4.15 26.50 -44.05
CA ALA A 208 -4.94 27.70 -44.34
C ALA A 208 -4.11 28.97 -44.14
#